data_AF-A0A9K3EAD8-F1
#
_entry.id   AF-A0A9K3EAD8-F1
#
_cell.length_a   1.000
_cell.length_b   1.000
_cell.length_c   1.000
_cell.angle_alpha   90.00
_cell.angle_beta   90.00
_cell.angle_gamma   90.00
#
_symmetry.space_group_name_H-M   'P 1'
#
loop_
_entity.id
_entity.type
_entity.pdbx_description
1 polymer ?
#
loop_
_entity_poly.entity_id
_entity_poly.type
_entity_poly.pdbx_seq_one_letter_code
_entity_poly.pdbx_strand_id
1 'polypeptide(L)'
;MDYSEKPIEQRAFDSLGLGFDFASDFRLKFAKSCPDGGRLVELDESRKRDIVLPGCGVTVSGVSVDIHCDKGEHVRFKSDVLEFNQLWS
;
A
#
# COMPACT_ATOMS: atom_id res chain seq x y z
N MET A 1 8.95 -11.98 14.89
CA MET A 1 8.16 -10.76 15.11
C MET A 1 6.78 -11.00 14.55
N ASP A 2 5.76 -10.78 15.37
CA ASP A 2 4.40 -10.75 14.86
C ASP A 2 4.26 -9.59 13.86
N TYR A 3 3.47 -9.77 12.79
CA TYR A 3 3.24 -8.71 11.78
C TYR A 3 2.69 -7.44 12.42
N SER A 4 1.93 -7.58 13.52
CA SER A 4 1.38 -6.44 14.26
C SER A 4 2.45 -5.60 14.98
N GLU A 5 3.60 -6.19 15.33
CA GLU A 5 4.71 -5.56 16.06
C GLU A 5 5.68 -4.79 15.16
N LYS A 6 5.64 -5.03 13.84
CA LYS A 6 6.46 -4.29 12.88
C LYS A 6 6.05 -2.81 12.84
N PRO A 7 7.00 -1.87 12.65
CA PRO A 7 6.68 -0.46 12.41
C PRO A 7 5.71 -0.32 11.23
N ILE A 8 4.80 0.65 11.32
CA ILE A 8 3.76 0.87 10.30
C ILE A 8 4.37 1.14 8.92
N GLU A 9 5.49 1.85 8.88
CA GLU A 9 6.25 2.16 7.67
C GLU A 9 6.62 0.87 6.93
N GLN A 10 7.25 -0.08 7.65
CA GLN A 10 7.71 -1.33 7.07
C GLN A 10 6.53 -2.21 6.65
N ARG A 11 5.44 -2.21 7.43
CA ARG A 11 4.21 -2.92 7.05
C ARG A 11 3.56 -2.35 5.80
N ALA A 12 3.62 -1.04 5.60
CA ALA A 12 3.14 -0.38 4.41
C ALA A 12 3.97 -0.80 3.18
N PHE A 13 5.31 -0.73 3.25
CA PHE A 13 6.19 -1.21 2.17
C PHE A 13 6.02 -2.71 1.88
N ASP A 14 5.92 -3.54 2.92
CA ASP A 14 5.66 -4.99 2.81
C ASP A 14 4.31 -5.29 2.13
N SER A 15 3.34 -4.36 2.20
CA SER A 15 2.01 -4.55 1.60
C SER A 15 1.91 -4.20 0.12
N LEU A 16 2.87 -3.45 -0.43
CA LEU A 16 2.80 -3.01 -1.82
C LEU A 16 2.81 -4.19 -2.78
N GLY A 17 1.90 -4.23 -3.74
CA GLY A 17 1.81 -5.37 -4.66
C GLY A 17 1.17 -6.63 -4.07
N LEU A 18 0.71 -6.61 -2.81
CA LEU A 18 -0.26 -7.60 -2.33
C LEU A 18 -1.65 -7.32 -2.94
N GLY A 19 -2.51 -8.33 -2.97
CA GLY A 19 -3.91 -8.16 -3.33
C GLY A 19 -4.74 -7.55 -2.20
N PHE A 20 -5.90 -7.00 -2.55
CA PHE A 20 -6.94 -6.67 -1.58
C PHE A 20 -8.31 -7.05 -2.16
N ASP A 21 -9.30 -7.18 -1.30
CA ASP A 21 -10.66 -7.47 -1.70
C ASP A 21 -11.48 -6.18 -1.63
N PHE A 22 -12.06 -5.80 -2.76
CA PHE A 22 -12.83 -4.56 -2.90
C PHE A 22 -14.08 -4.53 -2.02
N ALA A 23 -14.69 -5.69 -1.74
CA ALA A 23 -15.81 -5.78 -0.82
C ALA A 23 -15.35 -5.77 0.65
N SER A 24 -14.07 -5.98 0.89
CA SER A 24 -13.43 -5.85 2.20
C SER A 24 -12.85 -4.45 2.39
N ASP A 25 -12.29 -4.21 3.57
CA ASP A 25 -11.70 -2.94 3.97
C ASP A 25 -10.25 -2.80 3.46
N PHE A 26 -9.85 -1.59 3.05
CA PHE A 26 -8.53 -1.27 2.49
C PHE A 26 -7.42 -1.15 3.54
N ARG A 27 -7.72 -1.28 4.84
CA ARG A 27 -6.69 -1.25 5.89
C ARG A 27 -5.64 -2.34 5.66
N LEU A 28 -4.36 -2.00 5.90
CA LEU A 28 -3.19 -2.88 5.72
C LEU A 28 -3.34 -4.28 6.31
N LYS A 29 -4.07 -4.45 7.42
CA LYS A 29 -4.31 -5.76 8.05
C LYS A 29 -5.11 -6.75 7.18
N PHE A 30 -5.72 -6.26 6.09
CA PHE A 30 -6.49 -7.08 5.14
C PHE A 30 -5.77 -7.27 3.80
N ALA A 31 -4.53 -6.79 3.66
CA ALA A 31 -3.73 -7.08 2.47
C ALA A 31 -3.47 -8.59 2.37
N LYS A 32 -3.65 -9.15 1.18
CA LYS A 32 -3.65 -10.59 0.90
C LYS A 32 -2.45 -10.96 0.02
N SER A 33 -1.61 -11.85 0.52
CA SER A 33 -0.59 -12.50 -0.30
C SER A 33 -1.20 -13.50 -1.27
N CYS A 34 -0.41 -13.93 -2.26
CA CYS A 34 -0.76 -15.08 -3.08
C CYS A 34 -0.89 -16.36 -2.20
N PRO A 35 -1.61 -17.39 -2.66
CA PRO A 35 -1.80 -18.64 -1.91
C PRO A 35 -0.49 -19.31 -1.48
N ASP A 36 0.53 -19.24 -2.34
CA ASP A 36 1.87 -19.80 -2.08
C ASP A 36 2.80 -18.81 -1.33
N GLY A 37 2.23 -17.70 -0.84
CA GLY A 37 2.97 -16.57 -0.29
C GLY A 37 3.42 -15.58 -1.36
N GLY A 38 3.96 -14.44 -0.91
CA GLY A 38 4.50 -13.40 -1.80
C GLY A 38 3.45 -12.42 -2.34
N ARG A 39 3.87 -11.66 -3.36
CA ARG A 39 3.14 -10.54 -3.95
C ARG A 39 2.41 -10.96 -5.22
N LEU A 40 1.33 -10.26 -5.56
CA LEU A 40 0.59 -10.41 -6.81
C LEU A 40 1.36 -9.82 -8.00
N VAL A 41 2.23 -8.84 -7.74
CA VAL A 41 3.15 -8.26 -8.73
C VAL A 41 4.59 -8.55 -8.33
N GLU A 42 5.43 -8.78 -9.34
CA GLU A 42 6.87 -8.96 -9.16
C GLU A 42 7.55 -7.60 -8.97
N LEU A 43 8.46 -7.54 -8.00
CA LEU A 43 9.34 -6.41 -7.77
C LEU A 43 10.78 -6.85 -7.98
N ASP A 44 11.63 -5.94 -8.45
CA ASP A 44 13.06 -6.21 -8.52
C ASP A 44 13.67 -6.24 -7.11
N GLU A 45 13.85 -7.45 -6.59
CA GLU A 45 14.47 -7.70 -5.29
C GLU A 45 16.01 -7.67 -5.34
N SER A 46 16.61 -7.61 -6.54
CA SER A 46 18.06 -7.55 -6.72
C SER A 46 18.61 -6.13 -6.54
N ARG A 47 17.79 -5.12 -6.86
CA ARG A 47 18.15 -3.70 -6.72
C ARG A 47 17.32 -3.07 -5.60
N LYS A 48 18.01 -2.75 -4.50
CA LYS A 48 17.41 -2.18 -3.29
C LYS A 48 18.08 -0.87 -2.90
N ARG A 49 17.33 0.00 -2.24
CA ARG A 49 17.78 1.28 -1.70
C ARG A 49 17.09 1.58 -0.38
N ASP A 50 17.67 2.51 0.35
CA ASP A 50 17.02 3.09 1.51
C ASP A 50 16.13 4.26 1.06
N ILE A 51 14.96 4.38 1.66
CA ILE A 51 14.01 5.45 1.42
C ILE A 51 13.84 6.24 2.71
N VAL A 52 14.06 7.56 2.63
CA VAL A 52 13.77 8.49 3.72
C VAL A 52 12.35 8.99 3.54
N LEU A 53 11.50 8.74 4.53
CA LEU A 53 10.10 9.11 4.47
C LEU A 53 9.94 10.63 4.56
N PRO A 54 9.19 11.24 3.61
CA PRO A 54 8.95 12.66 3.61
C PRO A 54 8.13 13.07 4.86
N GLY A 55 8.59 14.12 5.54
CA GLY A 55 7.88 14.71 6.68
C GLY A 55 8.25 14.16 8.07
N CYS A 56 8.59 12.87 8.20
CA CYS A 56 9.03 12.29 9.47
C CYS A 56 10.53 11.95 9.53
N GLY A 57 11.22 11.89 8.38
CA GLY A 57 12.65 11.60 8.31
C GLY A 57 13.03 10.16 8.67
N VAL A 58 12.06 9.27 8.86
CA VAL A 58 12.29 7.85 9.14
C VAL A 58 12.86 7.17 7.90
N THR A 59 13.93 6.40 8.07
CA THR A 59 14.53 5.63 6.98
C THR A 59 14.00 4.20 6.98
N VAL A 60 13.46 3.75 5.85
CA VAL A 60 13.14 2.35 5.59
C VAL A 60 14.21 1.78 4.68
N SER A 61 14.91 0.75 5.14
CA SER A 61 16.02 0.15 4.41
C SER A 61 15.60 -1.03 3.53
N GLY A 62 16.39 -1.30 2.50
CA GLY A 62 16.24 -2.50 1.67
C GLY A 62 14.97 -2.54 0.81
N VAL A 63 14.46 -1.36 0.41
CA VAL A 63 13.27 -1.25 -0.42
C VAL A 63 13.63 -1.43 -1.89
N SER A 64 12.84 -2.20 -2.64
CA SER A 64 13.01 -2.34 -4.10
C SER A 64 12.97 -0.96 -4.80
N VAL A 65 13.80 -0.79 -5.83
CA VAL A 65 13.84 0.44 -6.64
C VAL A 65 12.53 0.75 -7.36
N ASP A 66 11.68 -0.27 -7.57
CA ASP A 66 10.37 -0.13 -8.21
C ASP A 66 9.34 0.55 -7.30
N ILE A 67 9.64 0.65 -6.00
CA ILE A 67 8.81 1.38 -5.05
C ILE A 67 9.30 2.83 -4.94
N HIS A 68 8.36 3.75 -5.13
CA HIS A 68 8.55 5.18 -4.92
C HIS A 68 7.76 5.65 -3.71
N CYS A 69 8.35 6.55 -2.92
CA CYS A 69 7.67 7.23 -1.83
C CYS A 69 7.78 8.72 -2.06
N ASP A 70 6.63 9.38 -2.22
CA ASP A 70 6.54 10.82 -2.36
C ASP A 70 5.68 11.38 -1.21
N LYS A 71 5.79 12.68 -0.93
CA LYS A 71 4.98 13.36 0.08
C LYS A 71 3.48 13.26 -0.23
N GLY A 72 3.14 13.10 -1.50
CA GLY A 72 1.79 13.11 -2.00
C GLY A 72 1.20 14.53 -2.00
N GLU A 73 0.36 14.81 -2.99
CA GLU A 73 -0.49 16.00 -2.94
C GLU A 73 -1.79 15.66 -2.19
N HIS A 74 -2.24 16.55 -1.31
CA HIS A 74 -3.45 16.33 -0.54
C HIS A 74 -4.68 16.58 -1.42
N VAL A 75 -5.06 15.56 -2.20
CA VAL A 75 -6.21 15.64 -3.09
C VAL A 75 -7.28 14.67 -2.61
N ARG A 76 -8.32 15.21 -1.96
CA ARG A 76 -9.50 14.45 -1.57
C ARG A 76 -10.63 14.74 -2.55
N PHE A 77 -10.74 13.92 -3.59
CA PHE A 77 -11.93 13.90 -4.42
C PHE A 77 -13.06 13.21 -3.65
N LYS A 78 -14.16 13.92 -3.42
CA LYS A 78 -15.41 13.34 -2.91
C LYS A 78 -16.42 13.38 -4.06
N SER A 79 -16.86 12.22 -4.49
CA SER A 79 -18.10 12.10 -5.26
C SER A 79 -19.24 11.86 -4.29
N ASP A 80 -20.40 12.47 -4.51
CA ASP A 80 -21.60 12.13 -3.77
C ASP A 80 -21.98 10.66 -4.04
N VAL A 81 -22.58 10.01 -3.04
CA VAL A 81 -23.15 8.67 -3.22
C VAL A 81 -24.45 8.85 -3.98
N LEU A 82 -24.45 8.49 -5.26
CA LEU A 82 -25.66 8.51 -6.08
C LEU A 82 -26.56 7.34 -5.68
N GLU A 83 -27.83 7.63 -5.41
CA GLU A 83 -28.85 6.57 -5.34
C GLU A 83 -29.06 5.96 -6.72
N PHE A 84 -29.27 4.64 -6.79
CA PHE A 84 -29.35 3.88 -8.04
C PHE A 84 -30.41 4.41 -9.03
N ASN A 85 -31.44 5.10 -8.53
CA ASN A 85 -32.49 5.71 -9.34
C ASN A 85 -32.10 7.03 -10.05
N GLN A 86 -30.89 7.57 -9.80
CA GLN A 86 -30.43 8.84 -10.37
C GLN A 86 -29.52 8.66 -11.61
N LEU A 87 -29.17 7.43 -12.00
CA LEU A 87 -28.29 7.15 -13.15
C LEU A 87 -29.00 7.17 -14.51
N TRP A 88 -30.33 7.12 -14.54
CA TRP A 88 -31.13 7.00 -15.77
C TRP A 88 -32.35 7.94 -15.79
N SER A 89 -32.13 9.22 -15.45
CA SER A 89 -33.05 10.32 -15.76
C SER A 89 -32.51 11.17 -16.91
#